data_AF-A0A2E2AUT3-F1
#
_entry.id   AF-A0A2E2AUT3-F1
#
_cell.length_a   1.000
_cell.length_b   1.000
_cell.length_c   1.000
_cell.angle_alpha   90.00
_cell.angle_beta   90.00
_cell.angle_gamma   90.00
#
_symmetry.space_group_name_H-M   'P 1'
#
loop_
_entity.id
_entity.type
_entity.pdbx_description
1 polymer ?
#
loop_
_entity_poly.entity_id
_entity_poly.type
_entity_poly.pdbx_seq_one_letter_code
_entity_poly.pdbx_strand_id
1 'polypeptide(L)'
;MTSRAGQNISIKTRDNRTTDALISTNPNQQSVVLNNGTRLRAPVTSQISGRLALSELNAGDIVQFEGRFNRLGKTNGKLASLTLVLDPQSTEIVQANPDSPPSSEYQSYKLTATYNKILNDRLLVNVPANQHTKQKILSFELEPNCVVQFTSTDPKLITASMEVERATIQELNTGDFIIKSISLVTKFRPANRDGFDSALRKKYAHLSRTPMNPRIIRSQNFIFMSDISELDARVLLEKLETMHSLLGGYFRAKPSTIIEGFIVEDITRWPDNILHEPAGIAKIREGAGICFSSSNGNNRRAVIYSCADHGVVQHESTHGFCSLTFGSTGPTWLAEGIAELGQYWRLGDNQVNLPTTVIDYLQNSQPKGLLEIAIPGRAPAGNWQDYAWRWALCQLLSNNPNYSGRFKPLAISLMQQQPMVSFEQTYGDIAAQISFEYDFFLKHLQNGYRNDLCAWQWNKQFARLNGTRQLKVKVLAKYGWQASGLVLEKGKAYDIAAVGKWSLTPDEKEVTASGDDRGNGSLMGVIFSDFELSTEFELGARASFPAPQDGLLFVRCKDNFSTLHDNSGELEVYMRLTP
;
A
#
# COMPACT_ATOMS: atom_id res chain seq x y z
N MET A 1 11.07 -16.04 0.55
CA MET A 1 11.32 -14.58 0.70
C MET A 1 12.30 -14.34 1.85
N THR A 2 13.47 -13.73 1.60
CA THR A 2 14.32 -13.22 2.69
C THR A 2 14.05 -11.72 2.83
N SER A 3 13.40 -11.32 3.92
CA SER A 3 13.22 -9.91 4.24
C SER A 3 14.58 -9.21 4.38
N ARG A 4 14.75 -7.99 3.90
CA ARG A 4 15.90 -7.14 4.27
C ARG A 4 15.39 -5.70 4.37
N ALA A 5 14.98 -5.17 5.53
CA ALA A 5 15.76 -4.63 6.64
C ALA A 5 16.44 -3.27 6.33
N GLY A 6 15.79 -2.19 6.77
CA GLY A 6 16.27 -0.82 6.69
C GLY A 6 15.40 0.06 5.78
N GLN A 7 14.93 1.21 6.26
CA GLN A 7 14.37 2.31 5.47
C GLN A 7 15.21 3.59 5.74
N ASN A 8 15.22 4.53 4.80
CA ASN A 8 15.71 5.89 5.03
C ASN A 8 14.61 6.74 5.68
N ILE A 9 14.95 7.46 6.75
CA ILE A 9 14.10 8.47 7.36
C ILE A 9 14.81 9.81 7.41
N SER A 10 14.14 10.86 6.97
CA SER A 10 14.60 12.25 7.08
C SER A 10 14.03 12.87 8.34
N ILE A 11 14.88 13.19 9.32
CA ILE A 11 14.48 13.85 10.56
C ILE A 11 14.78 15.34 10.44
N LYS A 12 13.76 16.16 10.68
CA LYS A 12 13.88 17.61 10.67
C LYS A 12 13.89 18.16 12.10
N THR A 13 14.95 18.88 12.45
CA THR A 13 15.07 19.54 13.75
C THR A 13 14.40 20.92 13.74
N ARG A 14 14.17 21.49 14.93
CA ARG A 14 13.48 22.80 15.09
C ARG A 14 14.24 23.98 14.45
N ASP A 15 15.56 23.85 14.30
CA ASP A 15 16.43 24.80 13.58
C ASP A 15 16.47 24.55 12.06
N ASN A 16 15.51 23.77 11.54
CA ASN A 16 15.31 23.53 10.10
C ASN A 16 16.44 22.73 9.43
N ARG A 17 17.32 22.07 10.20
CA ARG A 17 18.28 21.11 9.67
C ARG A 17 17.58 19.77 9.44
N THR A 18 17.97 19.10 8.37
CA THR A 18 17.49 17.76 8.03
C THR A 18 18.65 16.78 8.14
N THR A 19 18.41 15.64 8.77
CA THR A 19 19.36 14.53 8.84
C THR A 19 18.69 13.28 8.29
N ASP A 20 19.26 12.72 7.23
CA ASP A 20 18.84 11.44 6.68
C ASP A 20 19.55 10.32 7.43
N ALA A 21 18.78 9.36 7.95
CA ALA A 21 19.31 8.26 8.72
C ALA A 21 18.60 6.94 8.37
N LEU A 22 19.32 5.85 8.49
CA LEU A 22 18.83 4.49 8.28
C LEU A 22 18.14 3.98 9.54
N ILE A 23 16.94 3.42 9.40
CA ILE A 23 16.16 2.82 10.49
C ILE A 23 15.75 1.40 10.14
N SER A 24 15.91 0.46 11.07
CA SER A 24 15.44 -0.91 10.86
C SER A 24 13.94 -1.05 11.17
N THR A 25 13.11 -1.21 10.15
CA THR A 25 11.65 -1.35 10.30
C THR A 25 11.17 -2.80 10.43
N ASN A 26 12.08 -3.78 10.37
CA ASN A 26 11.73 -5.18 10.50
C ASN A 26 12.08 -5.70 11.91
N PRO A 27 11.09 -6.00 12.77
CA PRO A 27 11.35 -6.48 14.13
C PRO A 27 12.07 -7.84 14.16
N ASN A 28 11.85 -8.68 13.15
CA ASN A 28 12.49 -10.01 13.05
C ASN A 28 13.90 -9.93 12.46
N GLN A 29 14.25 -8.81 11.81
CA GLN A 29 15.52 -8.64 11.14
C GLN A 29 16.02 -7.21 11.28
N GLN A 30 16.50 -6.93 12.49
CA GLN A 30 17.05 -5.65 12.93
C GLN A 30 18.40 -5.33 12.26
N SER A 31 18.36 -5.09 10.96
CA SER A 31 19.52 -4.66 10.16
C SER A 31 19.16 -3.48 9.26
N VAL A 32 20.19 -2.77 8.83
CA VAL A 32 20.15 -1.73 7.80
C VAL A 32 21.21 -2.05 6.75
N VAL A 33 21.05 -1.50 5.55
CA VAL A 33 22.04 -1.58 4.48
C VAL A 33 22.68 -0.20 4.36
N LEU A 34 23.99 -0.15 4.54
CA LEU A 34 24.79 1.08 4.43
C LEU A 34 24.98 1.47 2.97
N ASN A 35 25.35 2.72 2.70
CA ASN A 35 25.59 3.23 1.33
C ASN A 35 26.63 2.42 0.54
N ASN A 36 27.58 1.79 1.23
CA ASN A 36 28.59 0.92 0.61
C ASN A 36 28.09 -0.52 0.36
N GLY A 37 26.79 -0.79 0.54
CA GLY A 37 26.17 -2.10 0.40
C GLY A 37 26.38 -3.04 1.58
N THR A 38 27.15 -2.64 2.61
CA THR A 38 27.38 -3.47 3.80
C THR A 38 26.12 -3.57 4.63
N ARG A 39 25.81 -4.79 5.08
CA ARG A 39 24.68 -5.02 5.98
C ARG A 39 25.13 -4.92 7.43
N LEU A 40 24.57 -3.97 8.16
CA LEU A 40 24.86 -3.76 9.57
C LEU A 40 23.68 -4.20 10.43
N ARG A 41 23.94 -4.93 11.51
CA ARG A 41 22.93 -5.16 12.56
C ARG A 41 22.70 -3.84 13.31
N ALA A 42 21.50 -3.31 13.19
CA ALA A 42 21.11 -2.02 13.74
C ALA A 42 19.73 -2.15 14.41
N PRO A 43 19.69 -2.65 15.66
CA PRO A 43 18.45 -2.61 16.44
C PRO A 43 18.02 -1.17 16.66
N VAL A 44 16.72 -0.93 16.54
CA VAL A 44 16.09 0.35 16.86
C VAL A 44 15.10 0.16 18.00
N THR A 45 15.14 1.07 18.96
CA THR A 45 14.08 1.23 19.96
C THR A 45 13.12 2.31 19.47
N SER A 46 11.90 1.94 19.11
CA SER A 46 10.88 2.90 18.69
C SER A 46 9.77 3.01 19.72
N GLN A 47 9.25 4.23 19.91
CA GLN A 47 8.08 4.49 20.73
C GLN A 47 7.20 5.50 19.99
N ILE A 48 5.99 5.09 19.65
CA ILE A 48 4.98 5.94 19.02
C ILE A 48 3.88 6.13 20.03
N SER A 49 3.48 7.37 20.27
CA SER A 49 2.38 7.68 21.17
C SER A 49 1.41 8.69 20.56
N GLY A 50 0.18 8.69 21.04
CA GLY A 50 -0.81 9.63 20.56
C GLY A 50 -2.10 9.60 21.37
N ARG A 51 -2.97 10.54 21.03
CA ARG A 51 -4.31 10.67 21.62
C ARG A 51 -5.32 10.74 20.49
N LEU A 52 -6.42 10.02 20.64
CA LEU A 52 -7.52 9.93 19.69
C LEU A 52 -8.82 10.34 20.39
N ALA A 53 -9.76 10.87 19.62
CA ALA A 53 -11.12 11.05 20.10
C ALA A 53 -11.84 9.68 20.18
N LEU A 54 -12.82 9.54 21.07
CA LEU A 54 -13.64 8.33 21.17
C LEU A 54 -14.34 7.98 19.85
N SER A 55 -14.68 8.99 19.03
CA SER A 55 -15.26 8.83 17.69
C SER A 55 -14.34 8.14 16.68
N GLU A 56 -13.04 8.06 16.95
CA GLU A 56 -12.06 7.43 16.06
C GLU A 56 -11.83 5.94 16.37
N LEU A 57 -12.52 5.42 17.40
CA LEU A 57 -12.56 3.98 17.66
C LEU A 57 -13.49 3.28 16.65
N ASN A 58 -12.97 2.23 16.04
CA ASN A 58 -13.67 1.41 15.07
C ASN A 58 -14.05 0.08 15.69
N ALA A 59 -15.29 -0.37 15.46
CA ALA A 59 -15.76 -1.68 15.90
C ALA A 59 -14.70 -2.78 15.67
N GLY A 60 -14.46 -3.56 16.71
CA GLY A 60 -13.40 -4.56 16.76
C GLY A 60 -12.09 -4.08 17.41
N ASP A 61 -11.89 -2.78 17.65
CA ASP A 61 -10.61 -2.26 18.18
C ASP A 61 -10.28 -2.91 19.51
N ILE A 62 -9.01 -3.19 19.78
CA ILE A 62 -8.62 -3.73 21.08
C ILE A 62 -8.37 -2.55 22.01
N VAL A 63 -9.18 -2.44 23.05
CA VAL A 63 -9.04 -1.41 24.07
C VAL A 63 -8.69 -2.06 25.40
N GLN A 64 -7.78 -1.41 26.12
CA GLN A 64 -7.36 -1.80 27.46
C GLN A 64 -7.74 -0.69 28.46
N PHE A 65 -8.36 -1.08 29.57
CA PHE A 65 -8.73 -0.15 30.65
C PHE A 65 -8.99 -0.93 31.94
N GLU A 66 -9.03 -0.22 33.07
CA GLU A 66 -9.50 -0.79 34.33
C GLU A 66 -10.98 -0.54 34.52
N GLY A 67 -11.75 -1.60 34.74
CA GLY A 67 -13.20 -1.54 34.90
C GLY A 67 -13.66 -2.38 36.07
N ARG A 68 -14.74 -1.94 36.73
CA ARG A 68 -15.35 -2.69 37.84
C ARG A 68 -16.64 -3.36 37.40
N PHE A 69 -16.77 -4.66 37.62
CA PHE A 69 -18.00 -5.40 37.32
C PHE A 69 -18.20 -6.62 38.24
N ASN A 70 -19.40 -7.18 38.25
CA ASN A 70 -19.75 -8.39 39.01
C ASN A 70 -20.08 -9.58 38.10
N ARG A 71 -20.37 -10.75 38.71
CA ARG A 71 -20.66 -12.00 37.98
C ARG A 71 -21.87 -11.95 37.04
N LEU A 72 -22.80 -11.02 37.27
CA LEU A 72 -23.97 -10.78 36.42
C LEU A 72 -23.67 -9.87 35.23
N GLY A 73 -22.47 -9.29 35.16
CA GLY A 73 -22.04 -8.34 34.14
C GLY A 73 -22.53 -6.91 34.38
N LYS A 74 -23.02 -6.58 35.58
CA LYS A 74 -23.28 -5.18 35.96
C LYS A 74 -21.94 -4.50 36.20
N THR A 75 -21.77 -3.29 35.65
CA THR A 75 -20.56 -2.48 35.82
C THR A 75 -20.76 -1.38 36.86
N ASN A 76 -19.67 -0.88 37.45
CA ASN A 76 -19.67 0.25 38.37
C ASN A 76 -18.50 1.20 38.09
N GLY A 77 -18.72 2.49 38.32
CA GLY A 77 -17.74 3.54 38.04
C GLY A 77 -17.77 4.07 36.61
N LYS A 78 -17.05 5.17 36.40
CA LYS A 78 -16.86 5.82 35.10
C LYS A 78 -15.42 5.64 34.63
N LEU A 79 -15.23 5.56 33.31
CA LEU A 79 -13.93 5.47 32.68
C LEU A 79 -13.45 6.86 32.25
N ALA A 80 -12.29 7.27 32.77
CA ALA A 80 -11.64 8.54 32.42
C ALA A 80 -10.69 8.43 31.21
N SER A 81 -10.20 7.23 30.92
CA SER A 81 -9.33 6.99 29.77
C SER A 81 -9.40 5.55 29.28
N LEU A 82 -9.06 5.36 28.01
CA LEU A 82 -8.92 4.08 27.35
C LEU A 82 -7.55 4.00 26.70
N THR A 83 -6.93 2.84 26.69
CA THR A 83 -5.73 2.58 25.90
C THR A 83 -6.09 1.76 24.66
N LEU A 84 -5.99 2.33 23.46
CA LEU A 84 -6.06 1.57 22.22
C LEU A 84 -4.76 0.76 22.06
N VAL A 85 -4.90 -0.55 21.95
CA VAL A 85 -3.79 -1.48 21.74
C VAL A 85 -3.58 -1.64 20.24
N LEU A 86 -2.43 -1.18 19.75
CA LEU A 86 -2.06 -1.27 18.33
C LEU A 86 -1.31 -2.56 17.99
N ASP A 87 -0.59 -3.12 18.96
CA ASP A 87 0.19 -4.34 18.79
C ASP A 87 -0.73 -5.59 18.93
N PRO A 88 -0.41 -6.74 18.30
CA PRO A 88 -1.25 -7.92 18.37
C PRO A 88 -1.31 -8.49 19.81
N GLN A 89 -2.35 -8.12 20.57
CA GLN A 89 -2.59 -8.64 21.92
C GLN A 89 -3.88 -9.46 21.96
N SER A 90 -3.88 -10.53 22.76
CA SER A 90 -5.08 -11.32 23.03
C SER A 90 -6.02 -10.54 23.94
N THR A 91 -7.33 -10.69 23.72
CA THR A 91 -8.32 -10.19 24.68
C THR A 91 -8.25 -11.01 25.97
N GLU A 92 -8.24 -10.36 27.11
CA GLU A 92 -8.12 -10.99 28.42
C GLU A 92 -8.80 -10.16 29.51
N ILE A 93 -9.09 -10.82 30.63
CA ILE A 93 -9.58 -10.17 31.85
C ILE A 93 -8.66 -10.63 32.97
N VAL A 94 -7.97 -9.69 33.59
CA VAL A 94 -7.05 -9.95 34.69
C VAL A 94 -7.56 -9.23 35.94
N GLN A 95 -7.65 -9.91 37.07
CA GLN A 95 -8.04 -9.29 38.33
C GLN A 95 -6.96 -8.28 38.75
N ALA A 96 -7.37 -7.03 38.98
CA ALA A 96 -6.42 -5.95 39.28
C ALA A 96 -5.75 -6.14 40.65
N ASN A 97 -6.41 -6.85 41.57
CA ASN A 97 -5.87 -7.21 42.88
C ASN A 97 -6.25 -8.66 43.25
N PRO A 98 -5.34 -9.64 43.10
CA PRO A 98 -5.63 -11.06 43.30
C PRO A 98 -5.88 -11.47 44.76
N ASP A 99 -5.47 -10.65 45.75
CA ASP A 99 -5.58 -10.99 47.18
C ASP A 99 -6.94 -10.63 47.81
N SER A 100 -7.89 -10.13 47.03
CA SER A 100 -9.23 -9.80 47.50
C SER A 100 -10.19 -10.99 47.38
N PRO A 101 -10.92 -11.38 48.44
CA PRO A 101 -11.81 -12.54 48.39
C PRO A 101 -12.92 -12.36 47.33
N PRO A 102 -13.37 -13.44 46.68
CA PRO A 102 -14.48 -13.41 45.73
C PRO A 102 -15.79 -13.08 46.45
N SER A 103 -16.10 -11.79 46.57
CA SER A 103 -17.42 -11.33 47.03
C SER A 103 -18.39 -11.22 45.85
N SER A 104 -19.69 -11.25 46.13
CA SER A 104 -20.75 -10.97 45.16
C SER A 104 -20.81 -9.50 44.70
N GLU A 105 -19.84 -8.68 45.14
CA GLU A 105 -19.76 -7.25 44.86
C GLU A 105 -18.94 -6.94 43.60
N TYR A 106 -18.89 -5.66 43.24
CA TYR A 106 -18.15 -5.18 42.07
C TYR A 106 -16.63 -5.26 42.31
N GLN A 107 -15.96 -6.13 41.55
CA GLN A 107 -14.51 -6.29 41.58
C GLN A 107 -13.84 -5.50 40.45
N SER A 108 -12.61 -5.06 40.69
CA SER A 108 -11.78 -4.35 39.70
C SER A 108 -10.99 -5.33 38.85
N TYR A 109 -11.07 -5.15 37.53
CA TYR A 109 -10.34 -5.92 36.55
C TYR A 109 -9.61 -4.98 35.60
N LYS A 110 -8.44 -5.40 35.14
CA LYS A 110 -7.81 -4.89 33.94
C LYS A 110 -8.37 -5.68 32.75
N LEU A 111 -9.11 -4.99 31.88
CA LEU A 111 -9.73 -5.59 30.70
C LEU A 111 -8.91 -5.24 29.48
N THR A 112 -8.62 -6.23 28.65
CA THR A 112 -8.21 -6.06 27.25
C THR A 112 -9.32 -6.67 26.41
N ALA A 113 -10.14 -5.84 25.79
CA ALA A 113 -11.40 -6.28 25.18
C ALA A 113 -11.63 -5.64 23.81
N THR A 114 -12.52 -6.25 23.04
CA THR A 114 -12.86 -5.78 21.71
C THR A 114 -13.93 -4.69 21.82
N TYR A 115 -13.59 -3.46 21.44
CA TYR A 115 -14.51 -2.35 21.28
C TYR A 115 -15.67 -2.74 20.36
N ASN A 116 -16.90 -2.49 20.82
CA ASN A 116 -18.11 -2.72 20.03
C ASN A 116 -18.62 -1.39 19.48
N LYS A 117 -19.11 -0.52 20.37
CA LYS A 117 -19.62 0.82 20.06
C LYS A 117 -19.78 1.65 21.34
N ILE A 118 -20.04 2.94 21.17
CA ILE A 118 -20.54 3.82 22.25
C ILE A 118 -22.04 4.05 22.04
N LEU A 119 -22.81 3.95 23.12
CA LEU A 119 -24.24 4.22 23.11
C LEU A 119 -24.63 4.92 24.42
N ASN A 120 -25.24 6.10 24.34
CA ASN A 120 -25.69 6.89 25.49
C ASN A 120 -24.59 7.07 26.56
N ASP A 121 -23.42 7.57 26.16
CA ASP A 121 -22.23 7.77 27.02
C ASP A 121 -21.71 6.50 27.72
N ARG A 122 -22.06 5.33 27.18
CA ARG A 122 -21.53 4.05 27.63
C ARG A 122 -20.70 3.37 26.57
N LEU A 123 -19.52 2.91 26.96
CA LEU A 123 -18.64 2.05 26.19
C LEU A 123 -19.14 0.61 26.24
N LEU A 124 -19.54 0.05 25.10
CA LEU A 124 -19.82 -1.38 24.97
C LEU A 124 -18.57 -2.09 24.44
N VAL A 125 -18.15 -3.14 25.15
CA VAL A 125 -17.04 -4.02 24.74
C VAL A 125 -17.48 -5.47 24.72
N ASN A 126 -17.00 -6.21 23.73
CA ASN A 126 -17.11 -7.66 23.70
C ASN A 126 -15.96 -8.25 24.52
N VAL A 127 -16.30 -9.04 25.52
CA VAL A 127 -15.32 -9.70 26.38
C VAL A 127 -15.19 -11.18 25.98
N PRO A 128 -13.98 -11.77 26.07
CA PRO A 128 -13.79 -13.19 25.81
C PRO A 128 -14.57 -14.04 26.83
N ALA A 129 -14.81 -15.31 26.50
CA ALA A 129 -15.36 -16.26 27.47
C ALA A 129 -14.45 -16.32 28.69
N ASN A 130 -15.01 -16.15 29.89
CA ASN A 130 -14.24 -16.00 31.12
C ASN A 130 -15.03 -16.50 32.34
N GLN A 131 -14.34 -16.65 33.47
CA GLN A 131 -14.92 -17.10 34.74
C GLN A 131 -15.53 -15.98 35.59
N HIS A 132 -15.28 -14.71 35.23
CA HIS A 132 -15.62 -13.53 36.02
C HIS A 132 -17.03 -13.01 35.73
N THR A 133 -17.56 -13.22 34.53
CA THR A 133 -18.93 -12.85 34.13
C THR A 133 -19.50 -13.83 33.10
N LYS A 134 -20.82 -14.05 33.13
CA LYS A 134 -21.53 -14.83 32.09
C LYS A 134 -21.86 -14.00 30.85
N GLN A 135 -21.70 -12.67 30.90
CA GLN A 135 -22.02 -11.78 29.79
C GLN A 135 -20.90 -11.73 28.77
N LYS A 136 -21.26 -11.75 27.49
CA LYS A 136 -20.33 -11.57 26.36
C LYS A 136 -20.07 -10.09 26.05
N ILE A 137 -20.93 -9.20 26.54
CA ILE A 137 -20.85 -7.75 26.33
C ILE A 137 -20.94 -7.08 27.68
N LEU A 138 -19.99 -6.18 27.97
CA LEU A 138 -20.03 -5.30 29.13
C LEU A 138 -20.22 -3.85 28.68
N SER A 139 -20.90 -3.06 29.51
CA SER A 139 -21.24 -1.66 29.20
C SER A 139 -20.79 -0.75 30.33
N PHE A 140 -19.75 0.04 30.13
CA PHE A 140 -19.16 0.94 31.14
C PHE A 140 -19.55 2.39 30.89
N GLU A 141 -19.80 3.18 31.94
CA GLU A 141 -20.02 4.63 31.79
C GLU A 141 -18.71 5.35 31.46
N LEU A 142 -18.79 6.36 30.61
CA LEU A 142 -17.65 7.21 30.26
C LEU A 142 -17.74 8.55 31.00
N GLU A 143 -16.59 9.11 31.35
CA GLU A 143 -16.52 10.51 31.74
C GLU A 143 -16.65 11.43 30.51
N PRO A 144 -17.18 12.67 30.65
CA PRO A 144 -17.37 13.59 29.52
C PRO A 144 -16.11 13.89 28.70
N ASN A 145 -14.93 13.82 29.33
CA ASN A 145 -13.64 14.08 28.70
C ASN A 145 -12.79 12.81 28.57
N CYS A 146 -13.43 11.64 28.48
CA CYS A 146 -12.70 10.39 28.34
C CYS A 146 -11.83 10.40 27.06
N VAL A 147 -10.53 10.18 27.24
CA VAL A 147 -9.56 10.19 26.13
C VAL A 147 -9.12 8.79 25.76
N VAL A 148 -8.91 8.56 24.46
CA VAL A 148 -8.25 7.35 23.97
C VAL A 148 -6.78 7.66 23.78
N GLN A 149 -5.91 6.88 24.40
CA GLN A 149 -4.46 6.98 24.25
C GLN A 149 -3.95 5.72 23.59
N PHE A 150 -2.83 5.78 22.89
CA PHE A 150 -2.16 4.57 22.41
C PHE A 150 -0.66 4.72 22.51
N THR A 151 -0.01 3.57 22.58
CA THR A 151 1.43 3.44 22.42
C THR A 151 1.71 2.24 21.53
N SER A 152 2.74 2.31 20.70
CA SER A 152 3.28 1.15 19.99
C SER A 152 4.80 1.25 19.92
N THR A 153 5.44 0.10 19.84
CA THR A 153 6.88 -0.03 19.61
C THR A 153 7.23 -0.54 18.22
N ASP A 154 6.22 -0.72 17.34
CA ASP A 154 6.44 -1.23 15.98
C ASP A 154 6.96 -0.11 15.05
N PRO A 155 8.23 -0.19 14.60
CA PRO A 155 8.79 0.82 13.72
C PRO A 155 8.14 0.86 12.33
N LYS A 156 7.32 -0.13 11.95
CA LYS A 156 6.55 -0.11 10.68
C LYS A 156 5.45 0.94 10.66
N LEU A 157 5.01 1.39 11.84
CA LEU A 157 3.94 2.38 11.95
C LEU A 157 4.46 3.82 11.78
N ILE A 158 5.77 4.03 11.69
CA ILE A 158 6.38 5.35 11.55
C ILE A 158 6.01 5.94 10.19
N THR A 159 5.41 7.15 10.19
CA THR A 159 5.07 7.90 8.98
C THR A 159 5.68 9.30 9.01
N ALA A 160 5.84 9.91 7.84
CA ALA A 160 6.38 11.27 7.70
C ALA A 160 5.52 12.36 8.37
N SER A 161 4.25 12.06 8.66
CA SER A 161 3.32 12.97 9.35
C SER A 161 3.49 13.01 10.87
N MET A 162 4.34 12.15 11.45
CA MET A 162 4.56 12.09 12.89
C MET A 162 5.57 13.15 13.35
N GLU A 163 5.33 13.75 14.52
CA GLU A 163 6.26 14.67 15.15
C GLU A 163 7.31 13.88 15.94
N VAL A 164 8.59 14.12 15.65
CA VAL A 164 9.71 13.52 16.39
C VAL A 164 9.88 14.29 17.70
N GLU A 165 9.58 13.65 18.84
CA GLU A 165 9.90 14.21 20.15
C GLU A 165 11.39 14.08 20.45
N ARG A 166 11.96 12.92 20.14
CA ARG A 166 13.36 12.61 20.40
C ARG A 166 13.87 11.56 19.43
N ALA A 167 15.08 11.75 18.90
CA ALA A 167 15.79 10.72 18.17
C ALA A 167 17.26 10.67 18.62
N THR A 168 17.81 9.46 18.67
CA THR A 168 19.24 9.22 18.87
C THR A 168 19.79 8.68 17.57
N ILE A 169 20.65 9.48 16.93
CA ILE A 169 21.28 9.16 15.66
C ILE A 169 22.75 8.86 15.93
N GLN A 170 23.25 7.75 15.38
CA GLN A 170 24.66 7.41 15.41
C GLN A 170 25.25 7.59 14.01
N GLU A 171 26.27 8.42 13.91
CA GLU A 171 27.11 8.52 12.72
C GLU A 171 28.12 7.36 12.70
N LEU A 172 28.27 6.73 11.54
CA LEU A 172 29.25 5.67 11.30
C LEU A 172 30.47 6.26 10.60
N ASN A 173 31.61 5.58 10.73
CA ASN A 173 32.84 5.94 10.00
C ASN A 173 32.71 5.82 8.46
N THR A 174 31.63 5.21 7.97
CA THR A 174 31.26 5.15 6.56
C THR A 174 30.56 6.43 6.07
N GLY A 175 30.22 7.36 6.96
CA GLY A 175 29.40 8.55 6.67
C GLY A 175 27.90 8.29 6.70
N ASP A 176 27.47 7.05 6.97
CA ASP A 176 26.06 6.71 7.16
C ASP A 176 25.58 7.10 8.56
N PHE A 177 24.34 7.57 8.67
CA PHE A 177 23.68 7.80 9.95
C PHE A 177 22.67 6.69 10.22
N ILE A 178 22.62 6.19 11.46
CA ILE A 178 21.66 5.15 11.87
C ILE A 178 20.82 5.60 13.06
N ILE A 179 19.53 5.27 13.05
CA ILE A 179 18.64 5.51 14.18
C ILE A 179 18.81 4.41 15.22
N LYS A 180 19.20 4.78 16.44
CA LYS A 180 19.25 3.89 17.60
C LYS A 180 17.96 3.90 18.41
N SER A 181 17.40 5.07 18.58
CA SER A 181 16.11 5.23 19.24
C SER A 181 15.32 6.37 18.63
N ILE A 182 14.00 6.23 18.57
CA ILE A 182 13.11 7.30 18.11
C ILE A 182 11.80 7.28 18.90
N SER A 183 11.40 8.46 19.36
CA SER A 183 10.14 8.71 20.07
C SER A 183 9.32 9.70 19.25
N LEU A 184 8.09 9.31 18.94
CA LEU A 184 7.21 10.00 18.01
C LEU A 184 5.86 10.27 18.67
N VAL A 185 5.28 11.43 18.38
CA VAL A 185 3.91 11.78 18.74
C VAL A 185 3.10 12.02 17.47
N THR A 186 1.87 11.55 17.48
CA THR A 186 0.91 11.84 16.41
C THR A 186 -0.48 12.08 16.99
N LYS A 187 -1.23 12.94 16.29
CA LYS A 187 -2.66 13.17 16.55
C LYS A 187 -3.55 12.23 15.75
N PHE A 188 -2.96 11.51 14.79
CA PHE A 188 -3.67 10.61 13.91
C PHE A 188 -3.43 9.16 14.31
N ARG A 189 -4.43 8.33 14.08
CA ARG A 189 -4.28 6.89 14.22
C ARG A 189 -3.19 6.38 13.27
N PRO A 190 -2.13 5.70 13.77
CA PRO A 190 -1.14 5.09 12.89
C PRO A 190 -1.82 4.03 12.03
N ALA A 191 -1.90 4.30 10.73
CA ALA A 191 -2.42 3.34 9.78
C ALA A 191 -1.29 2.40 9.38
N ASN A 192 -1.38 1.14 9.81
CA ASN A 192 -0.61 0.11 9.13
C ASN A 192 -1.16 0.02 7.70
N ARG A 193 -0.30 0.22 6.69
CA ARG A 193 -0.68 0.06 5.27
C ARG A 193 -1.06 -1.40 4.93
N ASP A 194 -0.87 -2.33 5.87
CA ASP A 194 -1.54 -3.63 5.96
C ASP A 194 -2.99 -3.53 6.50
N GLY A 195 -3.70 -2.42 6.25
CA GLY A 195 -4.99 -2.12 6.87
C GLY A 195 -6.07 -3.18 6.57
N PHE A 196 -6.05 -3.77 5.38
CA PHE A 196 -6.96 -4.85 5.01
C PHE A 196 -6.67 -6.14 5.77
N ASP A 197 -5.42 -6.61 5.79
CA ASP A 197 -5.03 -7.83 6.49
C ASP A 197 -5.22 -7.69 8.00
N SER A 198 -4.84 -6.53 8.56
CA SER A 198 -5.08 -6.20 9.96
C SER A 198 -6.57 -6.17 10.28
N ALA A 199 -7.40 -5.53 9.43
CA ALA A 199 -8.86 -5.52 9.59
C ALA A 199 -9.46 -6.93 9.53
N LEU A 200 -8.98 -7.80 8.64
CA LEU A 200 -9.42 -9.19 8.57
C LEU A 200 -9.00 -9.99 9.81
N ARG A 201 -7.75 -9.86 10.25
CA ARG A 201 -7.26 -10.52 11.49
C ARG A 201 -8.03 -10.05 12.71
N LYS A 202 -8.37 -8.77 12.76
CA LYS A 202 -9.23 -8.17 13.78
C LYS A 202 -10.67 -8.70 13.72
N LYS A 203 -11.27 -8.75 12.53
CA LYS A 203 -12.60 -9.34 12.27
C LYS A 203 -12.68 -10.80 12.74
N TYR A 204 -11.62 -11.57 12.52
CA TYR A 204 -11.54 -12.99 12.85
C TYR A 204 -10.80 -13.30 14.14
N ALA A 205 -10.48 -12.31 14.99
CA ALA A 205 -9.65 -12.48 16.17
C ALA A 205 -10.19 -13.49 17.21
N HIS A 206 -11.47 -13.86 17.11
CA HIS A 206 -12.12 -14.88 17.93
C HIS A 206 -11.76 -16.33 17.56
N LEU A 207 -11.08 -16.55 16.42
CA LEU A 207 -10.68 -17.87 15.94
C LEU A 207 -9.29 -18.29 16.47
N SER A 208 -9.06 -19.61 16.52
CA SER A 208 -7.78 -20.15 17.02
C SER A 208 -6.60 -19.76 16.13
N ARG A 209 -5.49 -19.35 16.76
CA ARG A 209 -4.18 -19.13 16.12
C ARG A 209 -3.28 -20.36 16.16
N THR A 210 -3.70 -21.43 16.81
CA THR A 210 -2.92 -22.65 16.91
C THR A 210 -2.95 -23.37 15.57
N PRO A 211 -1.79 -23.71 14.99
CA PRO A 211 -1.72 -24.56 13.81
C PRO A 211 -2.40 -25.91 14.05
N MET A 212 -2.92 -26.52 12.99
CA MET A 212 -3.75 -27.73 13.07
C MET A 212 -3.17 -28.86 12.24
N ASN A 213 -3.70 -30.08 12.42
CA ASN A 213 -3.42 -31.17 11.48
C ASN A 213 -3.97 -30.83 10.08
N PRO A 214 -3.37 -31.34 8.99
CA PRO A 214 -3.84 -31.10 7.63
C PRO A 214 -5.33 -31.42 7.47
N ARG A 215 -6.09 -30.43 6.98
CA ARG A 215 -7.54 -30.51 6.80
C ARG A 215 -7.98 -29.73 5.57
N ILE A 216 -9.17 -30.05 5.07
CA ILE A 216 -9.77 -29.27 3.98
C ILE A 216 -10.29 -27.95 4.52
N ILE A 217 -9.84 -26.85 3.92
CA ILE A 217 -10.40 -25.50 4.05
C ILE A 217 -11.02 -25.11 2.70
N ARG A 218 -12.17 -24.43 2.72
CA ARG A 218 -12.87 -24.10 1.47
C ARG A 218 -13.66 -22.80 1.53
N SER A 219 -13.83 -22.21 0.36
CA SER A 219 -14.73 -21.09 0.09
C SER A 219 -15.47 -21.34 -1.22
N GLN A 220 -16.06 -20.30 -1.83
CA GLN A 220 -16.87 -20.43 -3.04
C GLN A 220 -16.03 -20.85 -4.25
N ASN A 221 -14.84 -20.27 -4.40
CA ASN A 221 -13.98 -20.46 -5.57
C ASN A 221 -12.70 -21.26 -5.25
N PHE A 222 -12.49 -21.64 -3.99
CA PHE A 222 -11.24 -22.27 -3.53
C PHE A 222 -11.47 -23.50 -2.63
N ILE A 223 -10.66 -24.54 -2.83
CA ILE A 223 -10.57 -25.71 -1.94
C ILE A 223 -9.11 -26.08 -1.72
N PHE A 224 -8.62 -25.98 -0.48
CA PHE A 224 -7.25 -26.36 -0.16
C PHE A 224 -7.21 -27.38 0.97
N MET A 225 -6.25 -28.30 0.91
CA MET A 225 -5.78 -29.00 2.09
C MET A 225 -4.75 -28.11 2.79
N SER A 226 -4.85 -27.90 4.10
CA SER A 226 -3.93 -27.05 4.85
C SER A 226 -3.83 -27.39 6.34
N ASP A 227 -2.66 -27.12 6.92
CA ASP A 227 -2.33 -27.24 8.34
C ASP A 227 -2.24 -25.87 9.08
N ILE A 228 -2.56 -24.77 8.38
CA ILE A 228 -2.60 -23.42 8.98
C ILE A 228 -3.70 -23.29 10.04
N SER A 229 -3.58 -22.29 10.93
CA SER A 229 -4.55 -22.00 11.98
C SER A 229 -5.97 -21.69 11.45
N GLU A 230 -7.00 -21.74 12.30
CA GLU A 230 -8.37 -21.34 11.90
C GLU A 230 -8.46 -19.87 11.50
N LEU A 231 -7.76 -19.01 12.25
CA LEU A 231 -7.67 -17.58 11.97
C LEU A 231 -7.04 -17.34 10.59
N ASP A 232 -5.88 -17.94 10.33
CA ASP A 232 -5.16 -17.73 9.06
C ASP A 232 -5.93 -18.32 7.88
N ALA A 233 -6.52 -19.51 8.03
CA ALA A 233 -7.39 -20.08 7.00
C ALA A 233 -8.53 -19.14 6.64
N ARG A 234 -9.20 -18.53 7.63
CA ARG A 234 -10.33 -17.64 7.37
C ARG A 234 -9.90 -16.32 6.73
N VAL A 235 -8.79 -15.74 7.19
CA VAL A 235 -8.21 -14.53 6.60
C VAL A 235 -7.80 -14.80 5.16
N LEU A 236 -7.06 -15.88 4.91
CA LEU A 236 -6.58 -16.26 3.58
C LEU A 236 -7.73 -16.46 2.59
N LEU A 237 -8.75 -17.24 2.96
CA LEU A 237 -9.90 -17.47 2.09
C LEU A 237 -10.63 -16.17 1.75
N GLU A 238 -10.80 -15.23 2.69
CA GLU A 238 -11.42 -13.93 2.38
C GLU A 238 -10.56 -13.06 1.46
N LYS A 239 -9.23 -13.09 1.63
CA LYS A 239 -8.29 -12.41 0.72
C LYS A 239 -8.39 -12.99 -0.69
N LEU A 240 -8.43 -14.32 -0.82
CA LEU A 240 -8.53 -15.02 -2.10
C LEU A 240 -9.86 -14.74 -2.81
N GLU A 241 -10.98 -14.73 -2.08
CA GLU A 241 -12.29 -14.38 -2.65
C GLU A 241 -12.35 -12.92 -3.09
N THR A 242 -11.72 -12.01 -2.33
CA THR A 242 -11.60 -10.60 -2.71
C THR A 242 -10.79 -10.46 -4.00
N MET A 243 -9.61 -11.07 -4.05
CA MET A 243 -8.76 -11.10 -5.24
C MET A 243 -9.48 -11.69 -6.45
N HIS A 244 -10.16 -12.83 -6.27
CA HIS A 244 -10.95 -13.48 -7.33
C HIS A 244 -12.06 -12.57 -7.86
N SER A 245 -12.75 -11.85 -6.97
CA SER A 245 -13.76 -10.85 -7.37
C SER A 245 -13.16 -9.69 -8.15
N LEU A 246 -11.99 -9.19 -7.73
CA LEU A 246 -11.28 -8.10 -8.41
C LEU A 246 -10.79 -8.50 -9.80
N LEU A 247 -10.15 -9.67 -9.93
CA LEU A 247 -9.76 -10.24 -11.22
C LEU A 247 -10.99 -10.44 -12.12
N GLY A 248 -12.07 -10.99 -11.56
CA GLY A 248 -13.32 -11.18 -12.28
C GLY A 248 -13.95 -9.88 -12.78
N GLY A 249 -13.90 -8.83 -11.97
CA GLY A 249 -14.37 -7.49 -12.34
C GLY A 249 -13.49 -6.83 -13.40
N TYR A 250 -12.17 -6.88 -13.21
CA TYR A 250 -11.19 -6.32 -14.13
C TYR A 250 -11.30 -6.96 -15.51
N PHE A 251 -11.20 -8.28 -15.60
CA PHE A 251 -11.28 -8.98 -16.88
C PHE A 251 -12.70 -9.11 -17.44
N ARG A 252 -13.75 -8.93 -16.61
CA ARG A 252 -15.15 -9.22 -16.95
C ARG A 252 -15.35 -10.68 -17.40
N ALA A 253 -14.60 -11.58 -16.80
CA ALA A 253 -14.66 -13.03 -17.03
C ALA A 253 -14.32 -13.74 -15.72
N LYS A 254 -14.88 -14.92 -15.48
CA LYS A 254 -14.63 -15.71 -14.26
C LYS A 254 -14.46 -17.18 -14.64
N PRO A 255 -13.65 -17.94 -13.89
CA PRO A 255 -13.54 -19.37 -14.09
C PRO A 255 -14.86 -20.06 -13.73
N SER A 256 -15.17 -21.15 -14.42
CA SER A 256 -16.34 -22.00 -14.15
C SER A 256 -16.03 -23.13 -13.16
N THR A 257 -14.76 -23.34 -12.85
CA THR A 257 -14.26 -24.35 -11.91
C THR A 257 -13.52 -23.70 -10.76
N ILE A 258 -13.38 -24.45 -9.67
CA ILE A 258 -12.66 -24.00 -8.48
C ILE A 258 -11.15 -24.13 -8.67
N ILE A 259 -10.41 -23.29 -7.95
CA ILE A 259 -8.97 -23.43 -7.77
C ILE A 259 -8.76 -24.33 -6.55
N GLU A 260 -7.88 -25.32 -6.67
CA GLU A 260 -7.62 -26.25 -5.57
C GLU A 260 -6.14 -26.43 -5.28
N GLY A 261 -5.79 -27.12 -4.20
CA GLY A 261 -4.39 -27.43 -3.92
C GLY A 261 -4.04 -27.62 -2.44
N PHE A 262 -2.81 -27.26 -2.12
CA PHE A 262 -2.14 -27.50 -0.84
C PHE A 262 -1.47 -26.22 -0.36
N ILE A 263 -1.81 -25.82 0.87
CA ILE A 263 -1.17 -24.70 1.57
C ILE A 263 -0.51 -25.26 2.82
N VAL A 264 0.82 -25.23 2.85
CA VAL A 264 1.62 -25.93 3.85
C VAL A 264 2.37 -24.94 4.73
N GLU A 265 2.11 -24.96 6.04
CA GLU A 265 2.89 -24.24 7.04
C GLU A 265 4.05 -25.07 7.57
N ASP A 266 3.78 -26.33 7.93
CA ASP A 266 4.76 -27.26 8.45
C ASP A 266 4.64 -28.62 7.75
N ILE A 267 5.49 -28.82 6.74
CA ILE A 267 5.49 -30.04 5.92
C ILE A 267 5.70 -31.31 6.74
N THR A 268 6.27 -31.22 7.95
CA THR A 268 6.52 -32.40 8.81
C THR A 268 5.24 -32.96 9.44
N ARG A 269 4.14 -32.20 9.45
CA ARG A 269 2.83 -32.64 9.96
C ARG A 269 1.99 -33.36 8.92
N TRP A 270 2.46 -33.39 7.68
CA TRP A 270 1.71 -33.96 6.56
C TRP A 270 1.93 -35.47 6.48
N PRO A 271 0.86 -36.27 6.38
CA PRO A 271 1.00 -37.70 6.15
C PRO A 271 1.75 -37.99 4.85
N ASP A 272 2.53 -39.08 4.86
CA ASP A 272 3.19 -39.58 3.67
C ASP A 272 2.16 -39.81 2.55
N ASN A 273 2.56 -39.51 1.31
CA ASN A 273 1.74 -39.68 0.11
C ASN A 273 0.46 -38.82 0.05
N ILE A 274 0.37 -37.67 0.72
CA ILE A 274 -0.69 -36.67 0.41
C ILE A 274 -0.18 -35.63 -0.59
N LEU A 275 1.06 -35.19 -0.41
CA LEU A 275 1.74 -34.32 -1.35
C LEU A 275 2.41 -35.22 -2.40
N HIS A 276 1.94 -35.18 -3.65
CA HIS A 276 2.39 -36.08 -4.70
C HIS A 276 3.34 -35.43 -5.72
N GLU A 277 3.25 -34.12 -5.91
CA GLU A 277 4.02 -33.40 -6.94
C GLU A 277 5.40 -32.99 -6.43
N PRO A 278 6.51 -33.61 -6.90
CA PRO A 278 7.85 -33.35 -6.37
C PRO A 278 8.29 -31.89 -6.54
N ALA A 279 7.92 -31.27 -7.66
CA ALA A 279 8.20 -29.85 -7.92
C ALA A 279 7.42 -28.92 -6.97
N GLY A 280 6.17 -29.27 -6.64
CA GLY A 280 5.36 -28.55 -5.65
C GLY A 280 5.96 -28.64 -4.24
N ILE A 281 6.39 -29.84 -3.86
CA ILE A 281 7.05 -30.09 -2.56
C ILE A 281 8.36 -29.28 -2.46
N ALA A 282 9.16 -29.24 -3.53
CA ALA A 282 10.39 -28.46 -3.57
C ALA A 282 10.10 -26.96 -3.35
N LYS A 283 9.07 -26.42 -4.02
CA LYS A 283 8.68 -25.01 -3.86
C LYS A 283 8.19 -24.68 -2.45
N ILE A 284 7.41 -25.55 -1.83
CA ILE A 284 7.00 -25.40 -0.43
C ILE A 284 8.22 -25.32 0.49
N ARG A 285 9.23 -26.19 0.31
CA ARG A 285 10.46 -26.20 1.10
C ARG A 285 11.31 -24.94 0.92
N GLU A 286 11.23 -24.31 -0.24
CA GLU A 286 11.87 -23.01 -0.53
C GLU A 286 11.11 -21.82 0.07
N GLY A 287 9.94 -22.05 0.68
CA GLY A 287 9.04 -21.01 1.14
C GLY A 287 8.40 -20.24 -0.02
N ALA A 288 8.12 -20.93 -1.12
CA ALA A 288 7.51 -20.41 -2.34
C ALA A 288 6.26 -21.24 -2.74
N GLY A 289 5.71 -20.95 -3.91
CA GLY A 289 4.57 -21.66 -4.48
C GLY A 289 4.76 -22.00 -5.95
N ILE A 290 3.83 -22.80 -6.46
CA ILE A 290 3.68 -23.11 -7.88
C ILE A 290 2.24 -23.53 -8.19
N CYS A 291 1.70 -23.02 -9.29
CA CYS A 291 0.43 -23.43 -9.86
C CYS A 291 0.63 -24.40 -11.04
N PHE A 292 0.10 -25.61 -10.92
CA PHE A 292 -0.02 -26.55 -12.02
C PHE A 292 -1.37 -26.39 -12.69
N SER A 293 -1.37 -26.13 -13.99
CA SER A 293 -2.61 -26.11 -14.77
C SER A 293 -2.61 -27.19 -15.84
N SER A 294 -3.74 -27.88 -15.98
CA SER A 294 -3.98 -28.85 -17.04
C SER A 294 -5.33 -28.58 -17.73
N SER A 295 -5.40 -28.94 -19.00
CA SER A 295 -6.61 -28.80 -19.81
C SER A 295 -6.86 -30.12 -20.54
N ASN A 296 -8.07 -30.65 -20.43
CA ASN A 296 -8.58 -31.75 -21.23
C ASN A 296 -9.86 -31.30 -21.94
N GLY A 297 -9.71 -30.78 -23.16
CA GLY A 297 -10.78 -30.07 -23.86
C GLY A 297 -11.23 -28.84 -23.07
N ASN A 298 -12.54 -28.73 -22.80
CA ASN A 298 -13.13 -27.65 -22.01
C ASN A 298 -12.97 -27.84 -20.49
N ASN A 299 -12.52 -29.02 -20.03
CA ASN A 299 -12.27 -29.27 -18.62
C ASN A 299 -10.88 -28.77 -18.25
N ARG A 300 -10.83 -27.68 -17.49
CA ARG A 300 -9.59 -27.08 -16.99
C ARG A 300 -9.48 -27.28 -15.49
N ARG A 301 -8.26 -27.56 -15.05
CA ARG A 301 -7.91 -27.78 -13.65
C ARG A 301 -6.69 -26.95 -13.27
N ALA A 302 -6.74 -26.32 -12.10
CA ALA A 302 -5.62 -25.60 -11.52
C ALA A 302 -5.38 -26.11 -10.10
N VAL A 303 -4.18 -26.65 -9.86
CA VAL A 303 -3.75 -27.22 -8.58
C VAL A 303 -2.53 -26.45 -8.08
N ILE A 304 -2.63 -25.86 -6.91
CA ILE A 304 -1.58 -25.04 -6.31
C ILE A 304 -0.83 -25.83 -5.24
N TYR A 305 0.48 -25.68 -5.19
CA TYR A 305 1.31 -26.07 -4.06
C TYR A 305 2.00 -24.83 -3.55
N SER A 306 1.71 -24.41 -2.32
CA SER A 306 2.26 -23.18 -1.75
C SER A 306 2.64 -23.33 -0.29
N CYS A 307 3.66 -22.59 0.13
CA CYS A 307 3.86 -22.29 1.55
C CYS A 307 2.67 -21.47 2.10
N ALA A 308 2.59 -21.35 3.43
CA ALA A 308 1.52 -20.62 4.12
C ALA A 308 1.58 -19.08 3.99
N ASP A 309 2.53 -18.52 3.24
CA ASP A 309 2.57 -17.08 2.99
C ASP A 309 1.36 -16.65 2.13
N HIS A 310 0.50 -15.79 2.67
CA HIS A 310 -0.73 -15.39 1.98
C HIS A 310 -0.47 -14.69 0.64
N GLY A 311 0.63 -13.94 0.52
CA GLY A 311 0.99 -13.27 -0.72
C GLY A 311 1.35 -14.26 -1.82
N VAL A 312 2.15 -15.28 -1.48
CA VAL A 312 2.48 -16.38 -2.39
C VAL A 312 1.22 -17.14 -2.81
N VAL A 313 0.31 -17.45 -1.88
CA VAL A 313 -0.94 -18.15 -2.23
C VAL A 313 -1.80 -17.32 -3.18
N GLN A 314 -1.88 -15.99 -2.99
CA GLN A 314 -2.59 -15.09 -3.90
C GLN A 314 -1.95 -15.03 -5.29
N HIS A 315 -0.61 -14.95 -5.35
CA HIS A 315 0.15 -14.98 -6.59
C HIS A 315 -0.18 -16.25 -7.40
N GLU A 316 -0.01 -17.43 -6.79
CA GLU A 316 -0.29 -18.70 -7.47
C GLU A 316 -1.77 -18.88 -7.82
N SER A 317 -2.67 -18.36 -6.97
CA SER A 317 -4.10 -18.36 -7.25
C SER A 317 -4.48 -17.48 -8.42
N THR A 318 -3.70 -16.43 -8.71
CA THR A 318 -3.89 -15.61 -9.91
C THR A 318 -3.50 -16.38 -11.18
N HIS A 319 -2.40 -17.16 -11.14
CA HIS A 319 -2.08 -18.09 -12.23
C HIS A 319 -3.22 -19.09 -12.47
N GLY A 320 -3.75 -19.67 -11.39
CA GLY A 320 -4.91 -20.58 -11.45
C GLY A 320 -6.13 -19.92 -12.07
N PHE A 321 -6.49 -18.71 -11.62
CA PHE A 321 -7.59 -17.92 -12.17
C PHE A 321 -7.44 -17.71 -13.69
N CYS A 322 -6.27 -17.22 -14.11
CA CYS A 322 -6.00 -16.91 -15.52
C CYS A 322 -6.08 -18.16 -16.39
N SER A 323 -5.45 -19.25 -15.96
CA SER A 323 -5.44 -20.51 -16.72
C SER A 323 -6.85 -21.11 -16.84
N LEU A 324 -7.63 -21.15 -15.75
CA LEU A 324 -9.00 -21.64 -15.79
C LEU A 324 -9.90 -20.77 -16.69
N THR A 325 -9.76 -19.44 -16.62
CA THR A 325 -10.61 -18.50 -17.35
C THR A 325 -10.26 -18.43 -18.84
N PHE A 326 -8.97 -18.31 -19.17
CA PHE A 326 -8.51 -17.98 -20.52
C PHE A 326 -7.82 -19.14 -21.24
N GLY A 327 -7.43 -20.19 -20.53
CA GLY A 327 -6.78 -21.39 -21.07
C GLY A 327 -5.26 -21.38 -20.96
N SER A 328 -4.67 -20.24 -20.61
CA SER A 328 -3.28 -20.13 -20.20
C SER A 328 -3.07 -18.88 -19.35
N THR A 329 -1.86 -18.71 -18.83
CA THR A 329 -1.43 -17.48 -18.13
C THR A 329 -0.77 -16.45 -19.06
N GLY A 330 -0.67 -16.76 -20.36
CA GLY A 330 0.01 -15.91 -21.35
C GLY A 330 1.54 -16.05 -21.35
N PRO A 331 2.26 -15.12 -22.00
CA PRO A 331 3.73 -15.08 -21.96
C PRO A 331 4.23 -14.77 -20.54
N THR A 332 5.45 -15.18 -20.22
CA THR A 332 6.00 -15.11 -18.85
C THR A 332 5.91 -13.71 -18.25
N TRP A 333 6.15 -12.66 -19.03
CA TRP A 333 6.08 -11.28 -18.53
C TRP A 333 4.69 -10.91 -18.02
N LEU A 334 3.66 -11.32 -18.76
CA LEU A 334 2.27 -11.05 -18.44
C LEU A 334 1.81 -11.94 -17.29
N ALA A 335 2.15 -13.23 -17.34
CA ALA A 335 1.79 -14.20 -16.32
C ALA A 335 2.26 -13.73 -14.93
N GLU A 336 3.55 -13.46 -14.77
CA GLU A 336 4.13 -13.02 -13.50
C GLU A 336 3.66 -11.61 -13.13
N GLY A 337 3.58 -10.69 -14.11
CA GLY A 337 3.15 -9.31 -13.85
C GLY A 337 1.70 -9.22 -13.36
N ILE A 338 0.77 -9.97 -13.96
CA ILE A 338 -0.62 -10.06 -13.51
C ILE A 338 -0.72 -10.81 -12.17
N ALA A 339 0.09 -11.84 -11.94
CA ALA A 339 0.11 -12.56 -10.66
C ALA A 339 0.55 -11.66 -9.49
N GLU A 340 1.60 -10.86 -9.68
CA GLU A 340 2.01 -9.84 -8.71
C GLU A 340 0.92 -8.77 -8.53
N LEU A 341 0.26 -8.31 -9.60
CA LEU A 341 -0.89 -7.40 -9.47
C LEU A 341 -2.01 -8.03 -8.63
N GLY A 342 -2.37 -9.29 -8.88
CA GLY A 342 -3.39 -10.01 -8.10
C GLY A 342 -3.04 -10.11 -6.61
N GLN A 343 -1.76 -10.29 -6.29
CA GLN A 343 -1.27 -10.27 -4.90
C GLN A 343 -1.47 -8.91 -4.22
N TYR A 344 -1.22 -7.79 -4.92
CA TYR A 344 -1.27 -6.45 -4.34
C TYR A 344 -2.61 -5.72 -4.50
N TRP A 345 -3.50 -6.15 -5.40
CA TRP A 345 -4.79 -5.50 -5.61
C TRP A 345 -5.65 -5.51 -4.34
N ARG A 346 -6.28 -4.36 -4.07
CA ARG A 346 -7.25 -4.17 -2.99
C ARG A 346 -8.49 -3.51 -3.56
N LEU A 347 -9.63 -3.76 -2.93
CA LEU A 347 -10.91 -3.22 -3.41
C LEU A 347 -10.93 -1.70 -3.29
N GLY A 348 -11.16 -1.01 -4.41
CA GLY A 348 -11.26 0.46 -4.44
C GLY A 348 -9.91 1.18 -4.34
N ASP A 349 -8.80 0.45 -4.41
CA ASP A 349 -7.45 1.01 -4.29
C ASP A 349 -6.65 0.79 -5.58
N ASN A 350 -6.31 1.90 -6.24
CA ASN A 350 -5.49 1.93 -7.44
C ASN A 350 -4.06 2.43 -7.15
N GLN A 351 -3.72 2.63 -5.87
CA GLN A 351 -2.42 3.11 -5.46
C GLN A 351 -1.38 1.99 -5.53
N VAL A 352 -0.12 2.37 -5.70
CA VAL A 352 1.00 1.46 -5.48
C VAL A 352 1.02 1.05 -4.02
N ASN A 353 1.06 -0.27 -3.78
CA ASN A 353 1.26 -0.86 -2.47
C ASN A 353 2.20 -2.06 -2.57
N LEU A 354 3.49 -1.79 -2.44
CA LEU A 354 4.58 -2.75 -2.55
C LEU A 354 5.45 -2.80 -1.30
N PRO A 355 6.17 -3.92 -1.07
CA PRO A 355 7.28 -3.95 -0.14
C PRO A 355 8.34 -2.91 -0.52
N THR A 356 8.87 -2.16 0.46
CA THR A 356 9.87 -1.10 0.21
C THR A 356 11.10 -1.61 -0.52
N THR A 357 11.52 -2.85 -0.27
CA THR A 357 12.66 -3.48 -0.97
C THR A 357 12.47 -3.57 -2.49
N VAL A 358 11.22 -3.75 -2.95
CA VAL A 358 10.89 -3.80 -4.37
C VAL A 358 10.94 -2.39 -4.97
N ILE A 359 10.42 -1.41 -4.24
CA ILE A 359 10.48 0.01 -4.63
C ILE A 359 11.93 0.46 -4.74
N ASP A 360 12.73 0.25 -3.69
CA ASP A 360 14.14 0.63 -3.64
C ASP A 360 14.93 -0.02 -4.78
N TYR A 361 14.67 -1.30 -5.07
CA TYR A 361 15.30 -1.99 -6.18
C TYR A 361 14.95 -1.34 -7.52
N LEU A 362 13.67 -1.08 -7.78
CA LEU A 362 13.20 -0.49 -9.03
C LEU A 362 13.70 0.94 -9.23
N GLN A 363 13.86 1.72 -8.16
CA GLN A 363 14.35 3.10 -8.22
C GLN A 363 15.85 3.21 -8.41
N ASN A 364 16.63 2.28 -7.84
CA ASN A 364 18.10 2.37 -7.83
C ASN A 364 18.77 1.48 -8.89
N SER A 365 18.00 0.67 -9.61
CA SER A 365 18.50 -0.14 -10.72
C SER A 365 18.40 0.61 -12.04
N GLN A 366 19.26 0.25 -13.00
CA GLN A 366 19.10 0.73 -14.37
C GLN A 366 17.73 0.27 -14.92
N PRO A 367 16.86 1.18 -15.37
CA PRO A 367 15.57 0.82 -15.95
C PRO A 367 15.74 -0.13 -17.14
N LYS A 368 14.96 -1.21 -17.15
CA LYS A 368 14.89 -2.12 -18.31
C LYS A 368 14.00 -1.52 -19.40
N GLY A 369 14.41 -1.69 -20.66
CA GLY A 369 13.59 -1.29 -21.80
C GLY A 369 12.30 -2.11 -21.89
N LEU A 370 11.23 -1.53 -22.45
CA LEU A 370 9.91 -2.18 -22.51
C LEU A 370 9.95 -3.58 -23.16
N LEU A 371 10.72 -3.73 -24.25
CA LEU A 371 10.85 -5.00 -24.98
C LEU A 371 11.74 -6.02 -24.26
N GLU A 372 12.63 -5.57 -23.37
CA GLU A 372 13.41 -6.46 -22.50
C GLU A 372 12.54 -7.05 -21.38
N ILE A 373 11.45 -6.37 -21.03
CA ILE A 373 10.46 -6.86 -20.06
C ILE A 373 9.42 -7.71 -20.78
N ALA A 374 8.84 -7.21 -21.87
CA ALA A 374 7.71 -7.80 -22.59
C ALA A 374 8.09 -8.93 -23.57
N ILE A 375 9.08 -9.76 -23.20
CA ILE A 375 9.63 -10.81 -24.06
C ILE A 375 8.52 -11.79 -24.51
N PRO A 376 8.36 -12.05 -25.81
CA PRO A 376 7.36 -13.00 -26.30
C PRO A 376 7.54 -14.43 -25.77
N GLY A 377 6.42 -15.12 -25.54
CA GLY A 377 6.40 -16.53 -25.21
C GLY A 377 6.85 -16.88 -23.79
N ARG A 378 7.30 -18.13 -23.62
CA ARG A 378 7.80 -18.65 -22.33
C ARG A 378 9.30 -18.42 -22.23
N ALA A 379 9.69 -17.47 -21.40
CA ALA A 379 11.04 -17.31 -20.89
C ALA A 379 11.14 -17.89 -19.47
N PRO A 380 12.34 -18.23 -18.96
CA PRO A 380 12.53 -18.49 -17.54
C PRO A 380 11.89 -17.37 -16.70
N ALA A 381 11.15 -17.76 -15.67
CA ALA A 381 10.50 -16.79 -14.80
C ALA A 381 11.54 -15.84 -14.18
N GLY A 382 12.74 -16.35 -13.89
CA GLY A 382 13.83 -15.54 -13.35
C GLY A 382 13.76 -15.48 -11.83
N ASN A 383 14.19 -14.36 -11.26
CA ASN A 383 14.13 -14.13 -9.82
C ASN A 383 13.09 -13.03 -9.48
N TRP A 384 12.93 -12.70 -8.20
CA TRP A 384 11.97 -11.69 -7.75
C TRP A 384 12.20 -10.29 -8.36
N GLN A 385 13.41 -9.98 -8.81
CA GLN A 385 13.74 -8.72 -9.47
C GLN A 385 13.13 -8.66 -10.88
N ASP A 386 13.11 -9.78 -11.60
CA ASP A 386 12.43 -9.87 -12.90
C ASP A 386 10.92 -9.69 -12.73
N TYR A 387 10.36 -10.19 -11.62
CA TYR A 387 8.95 -10.02 -11.29
C TYR A 387 8.62 -8.57 -10.98
N ALA A 388 9.52 -7.86 -10.29
CA ALA A 388 9.37 -6.43 -9.99
C ALA A 388 9.21 -5.60 -11.28
N TRP A 389 10.04 -5.84 -12.30
CA TRP A 389 9.95 -5.14 -13.58
C TRP A 389 8.64 -5.44 -14.33
N ARG A 390 8.22 -6.71 -14.32
CA ARG A 390 6.96 -7.14 -14.95
C ARG A 390 5.73 -6.58 -14.25
N TRP A 391 5.76 -6.55 -12.91
CA TRP A 391 4.77 -5.87 -12.09
C TRP A 391 4.71 -4.38 -12.45
N ALA A 392 5.86 -3.69 -12.51
CA ALA A 392 5.90 -2.26 -12.76
C ALA A 392 5.26 -1.91 -14.11
N LEU A 393 5.60 -2.68 -15.15
CA LEU A 393 5.01 -2.51 -16.47
C LEU A 393 3.49 -2.78 -16.46
N CYS A 394 3.06 -3.89 -15.86
CA CYS A 394 1.62 -4.21 -15.77
C CYS A 394 0.85 -3.18 -14.94
N GLN A 395 1.43 -2.65 -13.86
CA GLN A 395 0.85 -1.63 -12.99
C GLN A 395 0.64 -0.32 -13.73
N LEU A 396 1.63 0.13 -14.53
CA LEU A 396 1.49 1.29 -15.40
C LEU A 396 0.39 1.05 -16.44
N LEU A 397 0.48 -0.04 -17.21
CA LEU A 397 -0.44 -0.30 -18.33
C LEU A 397 -1.87 -0.51 -17.89
N SER A 398 -2.11 -1.12 -16.72
CA SER A 398 -3.46 -1.38 -16.21
C SER A 398 -4.14 -0.14 -15.61
N ASN A 399 -3.38 0.81 -15.05
CA ASN A 399 -3.93 1.94 -14.30
C ASN A 399 -3.75 3.29 -14.97
N ASN A 400 -2.88 3.42 -15.99
CA ASN A 400 -2.74 4.67 -16.73
C ASN A 400 -3.86 4.77 -17.80
N PRO A 401 -4.68 5.84 -17.81
CA PRO A 401 -5.78 6.03 -18.76
C PRO A 401 -5.34 6.08 -20.23
N ASN A 402 -4.07 6.39 -20.52
CA ASN A 402 -3.55 6.36 -21.88
C ASN A 402 -3.43 4.92 -22.44
N TYR A 403 -3.29 3.92 -21.57
CA TYR A 403 -2.89 2.56 -21.96
C TYR A 403 -3.90 1.49 -21.52
N SER A 404 -4.60 1.68 -20.40
CA SER A 404 -5.48 0.69 -19.76
C SER A 404 -6.59 0.16 -20.66
N GLY A 405 -7.13 1.02 -21.53
CA GLY A 405 -8.12 0.63 -22.54
C GLY A 405 -7.60 -0.42 -23.53
N ARG A 406 -6.30 -0.45 -23.82
CA ARG A 406 -5.65 -1.42 -24.71
C ARG A 406 -5.07 -2.62 -23.96
N PHE A 407 -4.63 -2.41 -22.72
CA PHE A 407 -3.93 -3.44 -21.94
C PHE A 407 -4.83 -4.63 -21.62
N LYS A 408 -6.07 -4.38 -21.20
CA LYS A 408 -7.00 -5.48 -20.88
C LYS A 408 -7.28 -6.38 -22.10
N PRO A 409 -7.69 -5.86 -23.28
CA PRO A 409 -7.84 -6.68 -24.48
C PRO A 409 -6.56 -7.43 -24.85
N LEU A 410 -5.40 -6.77 -24.81
CA LEU A 410 -4.11 -7.41 -25.07
C LEU A 410 -3.86 -8.59 -24.12
N ALA A 411 -4.02 -8.37 -22.82
CA ALA A 411 -3.79 -9.41 -21.81
C ALA A 411 -4.70 -10.62 -22.04
N ILE A 412 -5.99 -10.39 -22.32
CA ILE A 412 -6.93 -11.47 -22.64
C ILE A 412 -6.49 -12.22 -23.89
N SER A 413 -6.18 -11.53 -24.98
CA SER A 413 -5.75 -12.16 -26.23
C SER A 413 -4.46 -12.98 -26.07
N LEU A 414 -3.49 -12.47 -25.30
CA LEU A 414 -2.25 -13.19 -24.98
C LEU A 414 -2.50 -14.43 -24.11
N MET A 415 -3.36 -14.34 -23.09
CA MET A 415 -3.73 -15.49 -22.26
C MET A 415 -4.57 -16.53 -23.02
N GLN A 416 -5.35 -16.10 -24.00
CA GLN A 416 -6.07 -16.97 -24.95
C GLN A 416 -5.18 -17.50 -26.07
N GLN A 417 -3.90 -17.11 -26.12
CA GLN A 417 -2.94 -17.52 -27.15
C GLN A 417 -3.42 -17.19 -28.56
N GLN A 418 -4.10 -16.05 -28.72
CA GLN A 418 -4.53 -15.59 -30.05
C GLN A 418 -3.31 -15.33 -30.93
N PRO A 419 -3.27 -15.88 -32.15
CA PRO A 419 -2.14 -15.70 -33.05
C PRO A 419 -2.03 -14.23 -33.47
N MET A 420 -0.81 -13.78 -33.76
CA MET A 420 -0.53 -12.43 -34.27
C MET A 420 -1.02 -11.30 -33.35
N VAL A 421 -1.05 -11.53 -32.03
CA VAL A 421 -1.21 -10.47 -31.03
C VAL A 421 0.08 -10.40 -30.22
N SER A 422 0.70 -9.22 -30.18
CA SER A 422 1.90 -8.96 -29.40
C SER A 422 1.88 -7.59 -28.72
N PHE A 423 2.83 -7.39 -27.80
CA PHE A 423 3.02 -6.09 -27.15
C PHE A 423 3.37 -5.01 -28.17
N GLU A 424 4.32 -5.31 -29.07
CA GLU A 424 4.81 -4.43 -30.13
C GLU A 424 3.70 -4.03 -31.09
N GLN A 425 2.83 -4.95 -31.49
CA GLN A 425 1.70 -4.64 -32.37
C GLN A 425 0.67 -3.72 -31.70
N THR A 426 0.51 -3.81 -30.37
CA THR A 426 -0.48 -3.02 -29.62
C THR A 426 0.02 -1.61 -29.28
N TYR A 427 1.32 -1.50 -29.01
CA TYR A 427 1.93 -0.33 -28.39
C TYR A 427 3.11 0.27 -29.16
N GLY A 428 3.58 -0.36 -30.24
CA GLY A 428 4.76 0.07 -30.98
C GLY A 428 4.74 1.54 -31.39
N ASP A 429 3.60 2.00 -31.93
CA ASP A 429 3.44 3.39 -32.38
C ASP A 429 3.50 4.43 -31.25
N ILE A 430 3.30 4.01 -30.00
CA ILE A 430 3.32 4.87 -28.82
C ILE A 430 4.37 4.41 -27.79
N ALA A 431 5.33 3.58 -28.19
CA ALA A 431 6.32 3.00 -27.28
C ALA A 431 7.17 4.06 -26.58
N ALA A 432 7.51 5.16 -27.28
CA ALA A 432 8.25 6.28 -26.69
C ALA A 432 7.46 6.98 -25.56
N GLN A 433 6.14 7.14 -25.72
CA GLN A 433 5.26 7.70 -24.68
C GLN A 433 5.22 6.80 -23.45
N ILE A 434 5.07 5.49 -23.66
CA ILE A 434 5.06 4.50 -22.58
C ILE A 434 6.43 4.49 -21.88
N SER A 435 7.53 4.50 -22.63
CA SER A 435 8.88 4.49 -22.05
C SER A 435 9.09 5.71 -21.16
N PHE A 436 8.73 6.89 -21.65
CA PHE A 436 8.82 8.12 -20.88
C PHE A 436 7.97 8.08 -19.60
N GLU A 437 6.69 7.68 -19.68
CA GLU A 437 5.85 7.58 -18.48
C GLU A 437 6.31 6.46 -17.54
N TYR A 438 6.91 5.39 -18.07
CA TYR A 438 7.48 4.30 -17.29
C TYR A 438 8.70 4.74 -16.51
N ASP A 439 9.65 5.44 -17.14
CA ASP A 439 10.82 5.98 -16.46
C ASP A 439 10.43 7.04 -15.43
N PHE A 440 9.44 7.89 -15.76
CA PHE A 440 8.86 8.84 -14.81
C PHE A 440 8.19 8.13 -13.62
N PHE A 441 7.40 7.09 -13.88
CA PHE A 441 6.76 6.27 -12.86
C PHE A 441 7.79 5.64 -11.93
N LEU A 442 8.83 5.01 -12.47
CA LEU A 442 9.90 4.40 -11.67
C LEU A 442 10.62 5.44 -10.81
N LYS A 443 11.01 6.58 -11.39
CA LYS A 443 11.68 7.67 -10.66
C LYS A 443 10.86 8.17 -9.46
N HIS A 444 9.54 8.19 -9.58
CA HIS A 444 8.63 8.68 -8.55
C HIS A 444 7.89 7.57 -7.79
N LEU A 445 8.30 6.31 -7.97
CA LEU A 445 7.66 5.14 -7.40
C LEU A 445 7.69 5.18 -5.87
N GLN A 446 6.53 5.29 -5.25
CA GLN A 446 6.35 5.23 -3.81
C GLN A 446 4.98 4.63 -3.50
N ASN A 447 4.83 4.04 -2.32
CA ASN A 447 3.52 3.59 -1.87
C ASN A 447 2.57 4.79 -1.73
N GLY A 448 1.44 4.73 -2.41
CA GLY A 448 0.49 5.83 -2.58
C GLY A 448 0.43 6.42 -4.00
N TYR A 449 1.47 6.18 -4.81
CA TYR A 449 1.52 6.67 -6.19
C TYR A 449 0.36 6.13 -7.03
N ARG A 450 -0.25 7.00 -7.85
CA ARG A 450 -1.36 6.66 -8.74
C ARG A 450 -1.07 7.00 -10.19
N ASN A 451 -0.96 5.96 -11.02
CA ASN A 451 -0.73 6.11 -12.46
C ASN A 451 -1.82 6.92 -13.16
N ASP A 452 -3.07 6.85 -12.68
CA ASP A 452 -4.19 7.60 -13.27
C ASP A 452 -4.14 9.10 -12.96
N LEU A 453 -3.54 9.49 -11.84
CA LEU A 453 -3.36 10.89 -11.44
C LEU A 453 -2.09 11.51 -12.03
N CYS A 454 -1.10 10.68 -12.37
CA CYS A 454 0.18 11.11 -12.93
C CYS A 454 0.27 10.97 -14.46
N ALA A 455 -0.82 10.57 -15.11
CA ALA A 455 -0.85 10.32 -16.55
C ALA A 455 -0.62 11.58 -17.38
N TRP A 456 0.24 11.47 -18.39
CA TRP A 456 0.56 12.58 -19.29
C TRP A 456 -0.54 12.82 -20.34
N GLN A 457 -0.81 14.09 -20.64
CA GLN A 457 -1.89 14.48 -21.56
C GLN A 457 -1.42 14.54 -23.02
N TRP A 458 -1.05 13.39 -23.59
CA TRP A 458 -0.45 13.30 -24.95
C TRP A 458 -1.29 13.90 -26.07
N ASN A 459 -2.62 13.83 -25.94
CA ASN A 459 -3.54 14.34 -26.96
C ASN A 459 -3.87 15.84 -26.80
N LYS A 460 -3.23 16.55 -25.86
CA LYS A 460 -3.46 17.99 -25.67
C LYS A 460 -2.82 18.78 -26.80
N GLN A 461 -3.56 19.71 -27.38
CA GLN A 461 -3.04 20.66 -28.35
C GLN A 461 -2.28 21.80 -27.66
N PHE A 462 -1.13 22.16 -28.24
CA PHE A 462 -0.31 23.27 -27.79
C PHE A 462 -0.23 24.36 -28.86
N ALA A 463 -0.18 25.62 -28.43
CA ALA A 463 -0.09 26.78 -29.31
C ALA A 463 1.02 27.74 -28.86
N ARG A 464 1.67 28.37 -29.83
CA ARG A 464 2.53 29.54 -29.58
C ARG A 464 1.65 30.75 -29.33
N LEU A 465 2.06 31.60 -28.41
CA LEU A 465 1.41 32.90 -28.19
C LEU A 465 2.07 33.97 -29.04
N ASN A 466 1.24 34.82 -29.65
CA ASN A 466 1.66 35.97 -30.44
C ASN A 466 0.84 37.21 -30.04
N GLY A 467 1.48 38.37 -30.02
CA GLY A 467 0.85 39.64 -29.66
C GLY A 467 0.17 39.59 -28.28
N THR A 468 -1.10 40.01 -28.22
CA THR A 468 -1.87 40.15 -26.97
C THR A 468 -2.65 38.89 -26.56
N ARG A 469 -2.47 37.77 -27.26
CA ARG A 469 -3.23 36.54 -27.01
C ARG A 469 -2.94 35.99 -25.61
N GLN A 470 -4.00 35.63 -24.90
CA GLN A 470 -3.94 34.99 -23.58
C GLN A 470 -4.39 33.52 -23.69
N LEU A 471 -3.74 32.65 -22.92
CA LEU A 471 -4.14 31.25 -22.72
C LEU A 471 -4.68 31.10 -21.29
N LYS A 472 -5.76 30.33 -21.13
CA LYS A 472 -6.30 29.93 -19.83
C LYS A 472 -6.33 28.41 -19.73
N VAL A 473 -5.83 27.87 -18.64
CA VAL A 473 -5.91 26.43 -18.32
C VAL A 473 -6.37 26.24 -16.89
N LYS A 474 -7.14 25.18 -16.67
CA LYS A 474 -7.57 24.73 -15.36
C LYS A 474 -6.62 23.62 -14.89
N VAL A 475 -6.04 23.77 -13.70
CA VAL A 475 -5.08 22.86 -13.09
C VAL A 475 -5.71 22.28 -11.85
N LEU A 476 -5.96 20.98 -11.85
CA LEU A 476 -6.54 20.27 -10.72
C LEU A 476 -5.42 19.86 -9.76
N ALA A 477 -5.58 20.12 -8.47
CA ALA A 477 -4.53 19.88 -7.48
C ALA A 477 -4.15 18.40 -7.28
N LYS A 478 -5.09 17.50 -7.59
CA LYS A 478 -4.94 16.05 -7.46
C LYS A 478 -4.22 15.36 -8.60
N TYR A 479 -3.75 16.10 -9.60
CA TYR A 479 -3.04 15.53 -10.74
C TYR A 479 -1.58 15.97 -10.74
N GLY A 480 -0.73 15.14 -11.33
CA GLY A 480 0.68 15.46 -11.58
C GLY A 480 0.84 16.54 -12.64
N TRP A 481 1.81 16.37 -13.54
CA TRP A 481 2.06 17.30 -14.62
C TRP A 481 0.89 17.37 -15.60
N GLN A 482 0.31 18.56 -15.75
CA GLN A 482 -0.83 18.83 -16.62
C GLN A 482 -0.41 19.75 -17.77
N ALA A 483 -0.86 19.43 -18.98
CA ALA A 483 -0.49 20.18 -20.17
C ALA A 483 -1.14 21.57 -20.15
N SER A 484 -0.32 22.62 -20.14
CA SER A 484 -0.82 24.00 -20.15
C SER A 484 -1.48 24.38 -21.48
N GLY A 485 -1.04 23.75 -22.58
CA GLY A 485 -1.38 24.14 -23.96
C GLY A 485 -0.46 25.24 -24.53
N LEU A 486 0.60 25.65 -23.83
CA LEU A 486 1.55 26.65 -24.27
C LEU A 486 2.83 26.03 -24.86
N VAL A 487 3.20 26.45 -26.07
CA VAL A 487 4.55 26.25 -26.61
C VAL A 487 5.42 27.43 -26.19
N LEU A 488 6.54 27.14 -25.53
CA LEU A 488 7.56 28.10 -25.16
C LEU A 488 8.64 28.19 -26.23
N GLU A 489 9.11 29.40 -26.48
CA GLU A 489 10.22 29.70 -27.36
C GLU A 489 11.37 30.29 -26.54
N LYS A 490 12.55 29.68 -26.65
CA LYS A 490 13.73 30.04 -25.85
C LYS A 490 14.01 31.53 -25.91
N GLY A 491 14.22 32.14 -24.74
CA GLY A 491 14.53 33.55 -24.59
C GLY A 491 13.33 34.50 -24.65
N LYS A 492 12.15 34.06 -25.10
CA LYS A 492 10.92 34.87 -24.97
C LYS A 492 10.44 34.88 -23.53
N ALA A 493 9.97 36.04 -23.08
CA ALA A 493 9.40 36.21 -21.74
C ALA A 493 7.89 35.96 -21.75
N TYR A 494 7.41 35.28 -20.71
CA TYR A 494 6.01 34.95 -20.52
C TYR A 494 5.55 35.42 -19.14
N ASP A 495 4.36 36.00 -19.08
CA ASP A 495 3.69 36.35 -17.84
C ASP A 495 2.67 35.26 -17.48
N ILE A 496 2.68 34.83 -16.22
CA ILE A 496 1.74 33.88 -15.65
C ILE A 496 1.02 34.50 -14.45
N ALA A 497 -0.28 34.24 -14.37
CA ALA A 497 -1.09 34.53 -13.19
C ALA A 497 -1.95 33.32 -12.85
N ALA A 498 -1.92 32.87 -11.60
CA ALA A 498 -2.68 31.73 -11.12
C ALA A 498 -3.62 32.17 -10.00
N VAL A 499 -4.90 31.80 -10.12
CA VAL A 499 -5.96 32.17 -9.20
C VAL A 499 -6.74 30.93 -8.81
N GLY A 500 -6.98 30.77 -7.51
CA GLY A 500 -7.72 29.63 -6.98
C GLY A 500 -7.21 29.24 -5.61
N LYS A 501 -7.86 28.24 -5.04
CA LYS A 501 -7.52 27.66 -3.74
C LYS A 501 -7.65 26.16 -3.79
N TRP A 502 -6.81 25.50 -3.03
CA TRP A 502 -6.77 24.05 -2.96
C TRP A 502 -6.14 23.61 -1.63
N SER A 503 -6.30 22.36 -1.24
CA SER A 503 -5.73 21.82 0.00
C SER A 503 -4.93 20.55 -0.27
N LEU A 504 -3.82 20.40 0.45
CA LEU A 504 -2.92 19.22 0.42
C LEU A 504 -3.55 17.98 1.07
N THR A 505 -4.42 18.19 2.05
CA THR A 505 -5.25 17.14 2.63
C THR A 505 -6.66 17.66 2.86
N PRO A 506 -7.68 16.79 2.99
CA PRO A 506 -9.07 17.20 3.16
C PRO A 506 -9.32 18.13 4.37
N ASP A 507 -8.51 17.99 5.42
CA ASP A 507 -8.70 18.69 6.70
C ASP A 507 -7.71 19.86 6.91
N GLU A 508 -6.80 20.09 5.96
CA GLU A 508 -5.82 21.18 6.04
C GLU A 508 -6.34 22.49 5.46
N LYS A 509 -5.71 23.57 5.93
CA LYS A 509 -5.99 24.93 5.48
C LYS A 509 -5.69 25.07 3.98
N GLU A 510 -6.62 25.68 3.27
CA GLU A 510 -6.45 26.01 1.85
C GLU A 510 -5.20 26.86 1.61
N VAL A 511 -4.46 26.49 0.58
CA VAL A 511 -3.32 27.22 0.01
C VAL A 511 -3.70 27.82 -1.34
N THR A 512 -2.94 28.82 -1.79
CA THR A 512 -3.04 29.39 -3.14
C THR A 512 -1.88 28.92 -3.99
N ALA A 513 -1.81 29.38 -5.24
CA ALA A 513 -0.66 29.14 -6.11
C ALA A 513 0.69 29.65 -5.56
N SER A 514 0.72 30.47 -4.51
CA SER A 514 1.95 30.85 -3.80
C SER A 514 2.49 29.77 -2.86
N GLY A 515 1.68 28.76 -2.54
CA GLY A 515 2.05 27.73 -1.58
C GLY A 515 2.04 28.17 -0.12
N ASP A 516 2.48 27.25 0.74
CA ASP A 516 2.75 27.45 2.16
C ASP A 516 4.17 27.99 2.39
N ASP A 517 4.55 28.21 3.66
CA ASP A 517 5.88 28.72 4.03
C ASP A 517 7.04 27.78 3.64
N ARG A 518 6.76 26.56 3.19
CA ARG A 518 7.74 25.57 2.70
C ARG A 518 7.76 25.49 1.18
N GLY A 519 6.93 26.27 0.50
CA GLY A 519 6.69 26.21 -0.93
C GLY A 519 6.03 24.90 -1.37
N ASN A 520 5.41 24.14 -0.47
CA ASN A 520 4.42 23.15 -0.88
C ASN A 520 3.17 23.92 -1.26
N GLY A 521 2.34 23.38 -2.15
CA GLY A 521 1.17 24.14 -2.56
C GLY A 521 1.37 25.05 -3.78
N SER A 522 2.62 25.42 -4.07
CA SER A 522 2.92 26.39 -5.12
C SER A 522 2.70 25.83 -6.52
N LEU A 523 2.38 26.71 -7.47
CA LEU A 523 2.31 26.34 -8.88
C LEU A 523 3.72 26.16 -9.43
N MET A 524 3.99 24.99 -10.02
CA MET A 524 5.26 24.64 -10.64
C MET A 524 5.11 24.51 -12.15
N GLY A 525 6.20 24.77 -12.86
CA GLY A 525 6.35 24.55 -14.29
C GLY A 525 7.48 23.57 -14.62
N VAL A 526 7.32 22.84 -15.71
CA VAL A 526 8.37 22.05 -16.37
C VAL A 526 8.21 22.16 -17.89
N ILE A 527 9.31 22.11 -18.62
CA ILE A 527 9.30 22.11 -20.09
C ILE A 527 9.58 20.70 -20.57
N PHE A 528 8.64 20.16 -21.35
CA PHE A 528 8.78 18.90 -22.06
C PHE A 528 9.26 19.16 -23.49
N SER A 529 10.33 18.49 -23.90
CA SER A 529 10.81 18.49 -25.28
C SER A 529 11.45 17.14 -25.58
N ASP A 530 11.02 16.48 -26.66
CA ASP A 530 11.60 15.22 -27.15
C ASP A 530 11.78 14.14 -26.06
N PHE A 531 10.74 13.90 -25.26
CA PHE A 531 10.77 12.95 -24.14
C PHE A 531 11.78 13.28 -23.03
N GLU A 532 12.24 14.53 -22.95
CA GLU A 532 13.05 15.04 -21.85
C GLU A 532 12.32 16.16 -21.09
N LEU A 533 12.61 16.25 -19.80
CA LEU A 533 12.10 17.29 -18.92
C LEU A 533 13.20 18.26 -18.51
N SER A 534 12.91 19.56 -18.58
CA SER A 534 13.76 20.58 -17.96
C SER A 534 13.80 20.43 -16.44
N THR A 535 14.68 21.19 -15.79
CA THR A 535 14.54 21.39 -14.33
C THR A 535 13.19 22.02 -14.01
N GLU A 536 12.59 21.60 -12.90
CA GLU A 536 11.36 22.22 -12.39
C GLU A 536 11.65 23.66 -11.96
N PHE A 537 10.69 24.55 -12.18
CA PHE A 537 10.79 25.95 -11.75
C PHE A 537 9.46 26.44 -11.16
N GLU A 538 9.55 27.33 -10.19
CA GLU A 538 8.38 27.85 -9.49
C GLU A 538 7.72 28.99 -10.29
N LEU A 539 6.41 28.91 -10.47
CA LEU A 539 5.58 29.92 -11.13
C LEU A 539 4.78 30.76 -10.11
N GLY A 540 4.45 30.19 -8.96
CA GLY A 540 3.73 30.89 -7.91
C GLY A 540 2.35 31.42 -8.34
N ALA A 541 1.82 32.40 -7.60
CA ALA A 541 0.59 33.10 -7.97
C ALA A 541 0.77 34.06 -9.15
N ARG A 542 1.96 34.65 -9.30
CA ARG A 542 2.35 35.49 -10.44
C ARG A 542 3.84 35.34 -10.71
N ALA A 543 4.19 35.16 -11.97
CA ALA A 543 5.58 35.15 -12.42
C ALA A 543 5.72 35.79 -13.79
N SER A 544 6.91 36.32 -14.05
CA SER A 544 7.38 36.66 -15.39
C SER A 544 8.74 36.01 -15.57
N PHE A 545 8.91 35.19 -16.61
CA PHE A 545 10.15 34.45 -16.82
C PHE A 545 10.51 34.33 -18.30
N PRO A 546 11.80 34.43 -18.65
CA PRO A 546 12.26 34.01 -19.96
C PRO A 546 12.27 32.48 -20.06
N ALA A 547 11.75 31.93 -21.15
CA ALA A 547 11.79 30.49 -21.37
C ALA A 547 13.25 30.00 -21.51
N PRO A 548 13.73 29.06 -20.67
CA PRO A 548 15.12 28.60 -20.70
C PRO A 548 15.44 27.74 -21.94
N GLN A 549 14.43 27.11 -22.52
CA GLN A 549 14.52 26.27 -23.72
C GLN A 549 13.20 26.29 -24.49
N ASP A 550 13.24 25.81 -25.73
CA ASP A 550 12.04 25.52 -26.51
C ASP A 550 11.31 24.29 -25.94
N GLY A 551 9.98 24.27 -26.04
CA GLY A 551 9.22 23.07 -25.69
C GLY A 551 7.79 23.34 -25.23
N LEU A 552 7.18 22.32 -24.65
CA LEU A 552 5.80 22.32 -24.20
C LEU A 552 5.76 22.57 -22.69
N LEU A 553 5.04 23.60 -22.24
CA LEU A 553 4.91 23.89 -20.81
C LEU A 553 3.88 22.94 -20.18
N PHE A 554 4.31 22.24 -19.13
CA PHE A 554 3.45 21.51 -18.22
C PHE A 554 3.48 22.20 -16.85
N VAL A 555 2.35 22.14 -16.15
CA VAL A 555 2.17 22.78 -14.85
C VAL A 555 1.57 21.80 -13.84
N ARG A 556 1.88 21.99 -12.56
CA ARG A 556 1.25 21.23 -11.48
C ARG A 556 1.21 22.02 -10.18
N CYS A 557 0.29 21.62 -9.32
CA CYS A 557 0.31 21.96 -7.91
C CYS A 557 1.41 21.15 -7.20
N LYS A 558 2.31 21.81 -6.47
CA LYS A 558 3.44 21.13 -5.82
C LYS A 558 2.98 20.34 -4.60
N ASP A 559 3.11 19.03 -4.73
CA ASP A 559 2.99 18.04 -3.65
C ASP A 559 3.79 16.77 -4.02
N ASN A 560 3.92 15.81 -3.11
CA ASN A 560 4.49 14.50 -3.40
C ASN A 560 3.56 13.70 -4.34
N PHE A 561 4.14 13.00 -5.32
CA PHE A 561 3.37 12.16 -6.25
C PHE A 561 2.60 11.02 -5.57
N SER A 562 3.03 10.59 -4.39
CA SER A 562 2.34 9.55 -3.60
C SER A 562 1.13 10.04 -2.80
N THR A 563 0.93 11.35 -2.67
CA THR A 563 -0.14 11.97 -1.87
C THR A 563 -1.14 12.75 -2.70
N LEU A 564 -0.98 12.80 -4.02
CA LEU A 564 -1.86 13.57 -4.91
C LEU A 564 -3.35 13.25 -4.76
N HIS A 565 -3.69 12.03 -4.34
CA HIS A 565 -5.08 11.62 -4.17
C HIS A 565 -5.78 12.26 -2.95
N ASP A 566 -5.01 12.79 -2.00
CA ASP A 566 -5.51 13.54 -0.84
C ASP A 566 -5.85 14.99 -1.19
N ASN A 567 -5.29 15.49 -2.30
CA ASN A 567 -5.47 16.87 -2.72
C ASN A 567 -6.91 17.13 -3.20
N SER A 568 -7.41 18.32 -2.90
CA SER A 568 -8.70 18.81 -3.39
C SER A 568 -8.62 20.26 -3.83
N GLY A 569 -9.50 20.68 -4.74
CA GLY A 569 -9.50 22.03 -5.31
C GLY A 569 -8.70 22.17 -6.61
N GLU A 570 -8.54 23.41 -7.04
CA GLU A 570 -8.07 23.74 -8.39
C GLU A 570 -7.55 25.17 -8.52
N LEU A 571 -6.74 25.39 -9.55
CA LEU A 571 -6.24 26.69 -9.96
C LEU A 571 -6.65 26.99 -11.41
N GLU A 572 -7.01 28.24 -11.68
CA GLU A 572 -7.07 28.80 -13.03
C GLU A 572 -5.76 29.52 -13.32
N VAL A 573 -5.05 29.07 -14.36
CA VAL A 573 -3.75 29.61 -14.76
C VAL A 573 -3.90 30.34 -16.08
N TYR A 574 -3.53 31.61 -16.07
CA TYR A 574 -3.52 32.52 -17.20
C TYR A 574 -2.08 32.74 -17.65
N MET A 575 -1.84 32.64 -18.96
CA MET A 575 -0.52 32.83 -19.56
C MET A 575 -0.61 33.80 -20.73
N ARG A 576 0.38 34.67 -20.89
CA ARG A 576 0.55 35.54 -22.06
C ARG A 576 2.02 35.73 -22.38
N LEU A 577 2.31 36.17 -23.60
CA LEU A 577 3.63 36.71 -23.92
C LEU A 577 3.82 38.04 -23.18
N THR A 578 4.99 38.28 -22.59
CA THR A 578 5.31 39.57 -21.96
C THR A 578 5.32 40.66 -23.05
N PRO A 579 4.67 41.82 -22.82
CA PRO A 579 4.54 42.90 -23.82
C PRO A 579 5.84 43.47 -24.35
#